data_AF-A0A6C0IJA4-F1
#
_entry.id   AF-A0A6C0IJA4-F1
#
_cell.length_a   1.000
_cell.length_b   1.000
_cell.length_c   1.000
_cell.angle_alpha   90.00
_cell.angle_beta   90.00
_cell.angle_gamma   90.00
#
_symmetry.space_group_name_H-M   'P 1'
#
loop_
_entity.id
_entity.type
_entity.pdbx_description
1 polymer ?
#
loop_
_entity_poly.entity_id
_entity_poly.type
_entity_poly.pdbx_seq_one_letter_code
_entity_poly.pdbx_strand_id
1 'polypeptide(L)'
;MTKSPTMSPTMSPTMSPTMSPTKPLKIVVFDLDETLGCFIEVGIFWSALEQYYGHNLFKERLFEVLDLFQEFLRPNIFKILEFVKKQKENNMCDHVMIYTNNQGPKSWVKMISDYFNTKLEYELFDKIIAAFKVRDKIIEMCRTSHEKSVSDLIRCTKIPNNAEICFIDDQFHPLMEQDNVYYINVKPYMFTMPFVEMADKYYDKYLNDADKDTDNDKKIFINFIVHTMKNYNFIVRPKSDVEQNADKVVSKQLLIHLENFFKKGRTNNTRKNKSQIKSKTTRKRNMFI
;
A
#
# COMPACT_ATOMS: atom_id res chain seq x y z
N MET A 1 -62.55 -50.57 22.98
CA MET A 1 -61.50 -49.57 23.24
C MET A 1 -60.20 -50.07 22.64
N THR A 2 -59.80 -49.53 21.49
CA THR A 2 -58.39 -49.36 21.04
C THR A 2 -58.43 -48.63 19.70
N LYS A 3 -57.90 -47.40 19.71
CA LYS A 3 -57.91 -46.46 18.59
C LYS A 3 -56.79 -46.81 17.61
N SER A 4 -57.12 -46.79 16.32
CA SER A 4 -56.20 -46.72 15.19
C SER A 4 -55.45 -45.39 15.16
N PRO A 5 -54.13 -45.35 14.86
CA PRO A 5 -53.40 -44.11 14.72
C PRO A 5 -53.51 -43.57 13.29
N THR A 6 -53.96 -42.33 13.18
CA THR A 6 -53.96 -41.49 11.98
C THR A 6 -52.52 -41.12 11.59
N MET A 7 -52.13 -41.41 10.35
CA MET A 7 -50.88 -40.93 9.76
C MET A 7 -50.97 -39.42 9.47
N SER A 8 -49.98 -38.66 9.92
CA SER A 8 -49.79 -37.24 9.60
C SER A 8 -49.15 -37.10 8.20
N PRO A 9 -49.52 -36.08 7.41
CA PRO A 9 -48.89 -35.83 6.12
C PRO A 9 -47.54 -35.13 6.33
N THR A 10 -46.51 -35.68 5.69
CA THR A 10 -45.15 -35.17 5.60
C THR A 10 -45.15 -33.76 4.99
N MET A 11 -44.68 -32.77 5.76
CA MET A 11 -44.41 -31.42 5.23
C MET A 11 -43.20 -31.48 4.28
N SER A 12 -43.40 -31.04 3.04
CA SER A 12 -42.35 -30.78 2.06
C SER A 12 -41.38 -29.70 2.56
N PRO A 13 -40.05 -29.86 2.41
CA PRO A 13 -39.11 -28.81 2.77
C PRO A 13 -39.25 -27.65 1.77
N THR A 14 -39.66 -26.50 2.29
CA THR A 14 -39.67 -25.23 1.57
C THR A 14 -38.26 -24.94 1.07
N MET A 15 -38.08 -24.95 -0.26
CA MET A 15 -36.83 -24.53 -0.88
C MET A 15 -36.52 -23.10 -0.45
N SER A 16 -35.35 -22.91 0.16
CA SER A 16 -34.83 -21.59 0.49
C SER A 16 -34.65 -20.77 -0.79
N PRO A 17 -34.95 -19.46 -0.77
CA PRO A 17 -34.76 -18.62 -1.93
C PRO A 17 -33.25 -18.53 -2.20
N THR A 18 -32.84 -19.00 -3.37
CA THR A 18 -31.48 -18.86 -3.87
C THR A 18 -31.13 -17.36 -3.90
N MET A 19 -30.29 -16.93 -2.95
CA MET A 19 -29.76 -15.57 -2.96
C MET A 19 -29.05 -15.33 -4.29
N SER A 20 -29.46 -14.29 -5.02
CA SER A 20 -28.73 -13.80 -6.18
C SER A 20 -27.25 -13.60 -5.80
N PRO A 21 -26.27 -14.00 -6.65
CA PRO A 21 -24.87 -13.81 -6.32
C PRO A 21 -24.62 -12.33 -6.05
N THR A 22 -24.19 -12.00 -4.83
CA THR A 22 -23.75 -10.65 -4.51
C THR A 22 -22.56 -10.32 -5.41
N LYS A 23 -22.57 -9.12 -5.99
CA LYS A 23 -21.46 -8.63 -6.80
C LYS A 23 -20.16 -8.78 -5.97
N PRO A 24 -19.08 -9.36 -6.52
CA PRO A 24 -17.79 -9.41 -5.85
C PRO A 24 -17.35 -8.04 -5.34
N LEU A 25 -16.78 -8.00 -4.13
CA LEU A 25 -16.11 -6.80 -3.65
C LEU A 25 -14.87 -6.52 -4.49
N LYS A 26 -14.60 -5.25 -4.76
CA LYS A 26 -13.38 -4.76 -5.41
C LYS A 26 -12.44 -4.17 -4.38
N ILE A 27 -11.26 -4.75 -4.26
CA ILE A 27 -10.27 -4.40 -3.26
C ILE A 27 -9.00 -3.94 -3.95
N VAL A 28 -8.42 -2.83 -3.50
CA VAL A 28 -7.06 -2.42 -3.89
C VAL A 28 -6.11 -2.66 -2.72
N VAL A 29 -4.99 -3.32 -2.98
CA VAL A 29 -4.00 -3.65 -1.96
C VAL A 29 -2.64 -3.16 -2.43
N PHE A 30 -2.03 -2.26 -1.67
CA PHE A 30 -0.70 -1.72 -1.93
C PHE A 30 0.33 -2.35 -0.99
N ASP A 31 1.53 -2.63 -1.49
CA ASP A 31 2.72 -2.61 -0.64
C ASP A 31 3.07 -1.17 -0.23
N LEU A 32 3.93 -1.02 0.78
CA LEU A 32 4.37 0.26 1.32
C LEU A 32 5.69 0.71 0.71
N ASP A 33 6.80 0.15 1.19
CA ASP A 33 8.15 0.52 0.79
C ASP A 33 8.39 0.16 -0.68
N GLU A 34 9.16 0.99 -1.38
CA GLU A 34 9.46 0.94 -2.81
C GLU A 34 8.23 0.98 -3.76
N THR A 35 7.01 0.91 -3.21
CA THR A 35 5.74 0.95 -3.93
C THR A 35 5.03 2.30 -3.77
N LEU A 36 4.75 2.76 -2.55
CA LEU A 36 4.21 4.11 -2.30
C LEU A 36 5.31 5.18 -2.22
N GLY A 37 6.52 4.76 -1.83
CA GLY A 37 7.70 5.59 -1.63
C GLY A 37 8.82 4.76 -1.03
N CYS A 38 10.01 5.33 -0.90
CA CYS A 38 11.14 4.70 -0.22
C CYS A 38 11.32 5.34 1.16
N PHE A 39 10.96 4.62 2.22
CA PHE A 39 10.85 5.23 3.56
C PHE A 39 12.01 4.88 4.50
N ILE A 40 13.00 4.09 4.06
CA ILE A 40 14.12 3.67 4.90
C ILE A 40 14.95 4.87 5.37
N GLU A 41 15.43 5.70 4.44
CA GLU A 41 16.26 6.86 4.78
C GLU A 41 15.48 7.94 5.54
N VAL A 42 14.20 8.14 5.21
CA VAL A 42 13.29 9.00 5.97
C VAL A 42 13.14 8.48 7.41
N GLY A 43 13.02 7.17 7.60
CA GLY A 43 12.96 6.54 8.93
C GLY A 43 14.26 6.71 9.73
N ILE A 44 15.41 6.66 9.07
CA ILE A 44 16.73 6.95 9.68
C ILE A 44 16.78 8.42 10.12
N PHE A 45 16.38 9.34 9.25
CA PHE A 45 16.34 10.77 9.56
C PHE A 45 15.36 11.07 10.70
N TRP A 46 14.17 10.48 10.66
CA TRP A 46 13.17 10.58 11.72
C TRP A 46 13.71 10.09 13.07
N SER A 47 14.40 8.96 13.10
CA SER A 47 15.01 8.45 14.33
C SER A 47 16.11 9.36 14.87
N ALA A 48 16.87 10.03 13.99
CA ALA A 48 17.85 11.04 14.40
C ALA A 48 17.17 12.29 15.00
N LEU A 49 16.06 12.75 14.41
CA LEU A 49 15.27 13.84 15.00
C LEU A 49 14.69 13.46 16.35
N GLU A 50 14.15 12.24 16.50
CA GLU A 50 13.67 11.78 17.80
C GLU A 50 14.77 11.78 18.85
N GLN A 51 15.99 11.36 18.51
CA GLN A 51 17.12 11.44 19.42
C GLN A 51 17.52 12.88 19.75
N TYR A 52 17.43 13.79 18.78
CA TYR A 52 17.75 15.20 18.99
C TYR A 52 16.77 15.90 19.94
N TYR A 53 15.46 15.62 19.81
CA TYR A 53 14.41 16.30 20.57
C TYR A 53 13.96 15.58 21.86
N GLY A 54 14.51 14.40 22.18
CA GLY A 54 14.22 13.68 23.43
C GLY A 54 13.11 12.62 23.35
N HIS A 55 12.93 11.98 22.19
CA HIS A 55 11.98 10.92 21.85
C HIS A 55 10.48 11.31 21.87
N ASN A 56 9.64 10.45 21.30
CA ASN A 56 8.17 10.59 21.26
C ASN A 56 7.69 11.87 20.55
N LEU A 57 8.30 12.18 19.41
CA LEU A 57 7.82 13.27 18.57
C LEU A 57 6.39 12.99 18.09
N PHE A 58 5.58 14.04 18.06
CA PHE A 58 4.23 13.97 17.50
C PHE A 58 4.29 13.62 16.01
N LYS A 59 3.34 12.81 15.54
CA LYS A 59 3.32 12.32 14.15
C LYS A 59 3.24 13.45 13.11
N GLU A 60 2.68 14.60 13.49
CA GLU A 60 2.60 15.80 12.67
C GLU A 60 4.00 16.31 12.28
N ARG A 61 5.01 16.10 13.13
CA ARG A 61 6.42 16.38 12.78
C ARG A 61 6.95 15.44 11.71
N LEU A 62 6.49 14.18 11.65
CA LEU A 62 6.83 13.32 10.52
C LEU A 62 6.17 13.85 9.23
N PHE A 63 4.96 14.41 9.31
CA PHE A 63 4.28 14.93 8.11
C PHE A 63 5.05 16.12 7.53
N GLU A 64 5.58 16.99 8.39
CA GLU A 64 6.52 18.05 8.02
C GLU A 64 7.78 17.50 7.32
N VAL A 65 8.38 16.43 7.86
CA VAL A 65 9.53 15.76 7.23
C VAL A 65 9.16 15.22 5.85
N LEU A 66 8.03 14.52 5.72
CA LEU A 66 7.57 13.99 4.44
C LEU A 66 7.26 15.12 3.45
N ASP A 67 6.67 16.22 3.90
CA ASP A 67 6.43 17.44 3.11
C ASP A 67 7.70 18.09 2.60
N LEU A 68 8.74 18.11 3.43
CA LEU A 68 10.03 18.65 3.04
C LEU A 68 10.76 17.76 2.02
N PHE A 69 10.58 16.43 2.08
CA PHE A 69 11.30 15.48 1.26
C PHE A 69 10.35 14.64 0.37
N GLN A 70 9.56 15.32 -0.46
CA GLN A 70 8.60 14.70 -1.37
C GLN A 70 9.25 13.73 -2.38
N GLU A 71 10.55 13.85 -2.64
CA GLU A 71 11.31 12.99 -3.53
C GLU A 71 11.40 11.55 -3.01
N PHE A 72 11.18 11.31 -1.72
CA PHE A 72 11.07 9.94 -1.20
C PHE A 72 9.70 9.31 -1.49
N LEU A 73 8.71 10.08 -1.95
CA LEU A 73 7.42 9.57 -2.38
C LEU A 73 7.49 9.16 -3.85
N ARG A 74 6.81 8.07 -4.22
CA ARG A 74 6.75 7.65 -5.63
C ARG A 74 6.14 8.79 -6.47
N PRO A 75 6.71 9.11 -7.66
CA PRO A 75 6.18 10.17 -8.50
C PRO A 75 4.68 9.98 -8.78
N ASN A 76 3.90 11.06 -8.75
CA ASN A 76 2.45 11.03 -8.94
C ASN A 76 1.66 10.19 -7.92
N ILE A 77 2.24 9.80 -6.76
CA ILE A 77 1.52 8.94 -5.82
C ILE A 77 0.21 9.56 -5.33
N PHE A 78 0.17 10.87 -5.05
CA PHE A 78 -1.07 11.55 -4.67
C PHE A 78 -2.13 11.48 -5.76
N LYS A 79 -1.75 11.63 -7.03
CA LYS A 79 -2.68 11.48 -8.15
C LYS A 79 -3.24 10.07 -8.25
N ILE A 80 -2.40 9.06 -7.99
CA ILE A 80 -2.80 7.66 -7.98
C ILE A 80 -3.77 7.38 -6.83
N LEU A 81 -3.44 7.82 -5.62
CA LEU A 81 -4.29 7.62 -4.45
C LEU A 81 -5.59 8.42 -4.55
N GLU A 82 -5.56 9.64 -5.09
CA GLU A 82 -6.75 10.45 -5.40
C GLU A 82 -7.66 9.75 -6.42
N PHE A 83 -7.09 9.09 -7.42
CA PHE A 83 -7.87 8.26 -8.33
C PHE A 83 -8.55 7.11 -7.58
N VAL A 84 -7.83 6.38 -6.73
CA VAL A 84 -8.42 5.26 -5.95
C VAL A 84 -9.49 5.78 -4.97
N LYS A 85 -9.25 6.92 -4.30
CA LYS A 85 -10.23 7.61 -3.46
C LYS A 85 -11.53 7.87 -4.23
N LYS A 86 -11.45 8.46 -5.42
CA LYS A 86 -12.63 8.69 -6.28
C LYS A 86 -13.34 7.39 -6.64
N GLN A 87 -12.61 6.30 -6.86
CA GLN A 87 -13.24 5.00 -7.10
C GLN A 87 -13.98 4.49 -5.86
N LYS A 88 -13.46 4.74 -4.66
CA LYS A 88 -14.12 4.40 -3.39
C LYS A 88 -15.37 5.26 -3.14
N GLU A 89 -15.27 6.58 -3.31
CA GLU A 89 -16.41 7.51 -3.19
C GLU A 89 -17.54 7.20 -4.18
N ASN A 90 -17.21 6.72 -5.38
CA ASN A 90 -18.19 6.30 -6.38
C ASN A 90 -18.70 4.86 -6.18
N ASN A 91 -18.43 4.20 -5.04
CA ASN A 91 -18.81 2.81 -4.76
C ASN A 91 -18.30 1.80 -5.82
N MET A 92 -17.17 2.11 -6.46
CA MET A 92 -16.49 1.25 -7.42
C MET A 92 -15.33 0.47 -6.80
N CYS A 93 -14.89 0.88 -5.62
CA CYS A 93 -13.88 0.22 -4.78
C CYS A 93 -14.47 0.08 -3.38
N ASP A 94 -14.49 -1.13 -2.83
CA ASP A 94 -15.08 -1.39 -1.52
C ASP A 94 -14.06 -1.14 -0.41
N HIS A 95 -12.80 -1.57 -0.62
CA HIS A 95 -11.73 -1.35 0.36
C HIS A 95 -10.37 -1.08 -0.30
N VAL A 96 -9.55 -0.31 0.40
CA VAL A 96 -8.14 -0.05 0.06
C VAL A 96 -7.30 -0.45 1.27
N MET A 97 -6.24 -1.22 1.05
CA MET A 97 -5.46 -1.82 2.13
C MET A 97 -3.96 -1.68 1.87
N ILE A 98 -3.18 -1.72 2.95
CA ILE A 98 -1.72 -1.89 2.91
C ILE A 98 -1.40 -3.31 3.34
N TYR A 99 -0.63 -4.03 2.53
CA TYR A 99 -0.09 -5.34 2.87
C TYR A 99 1.42 -5.33 2.70
N THR A 100 2.14 -5.23 3.81
CA THR A 100 3.58 -4.99 3.80
C THR A 100 4.38 -6.03 4.58
N ASN A 101 5.64 -6.20 4.18
CA ASN A 101 6.66 -6.96 4.90
C ASN A 101 7.63 -6.04 5.68
N ASN A 102 7.32 -4.74 5.80
CA ASN A 102 8.08 -3.80 6.62
C ASN A 102 8.29 -4.36 8.04
N GLN A 103 9.55 -4.48 8.46
CA GLN A 103 9.93 -5.03 9.77
C GLN A 103 10.05 -3.97 10.86
N GLY A 104 9.77 -2.71 10.53
CA GLY A 104 9.64 -1.65 11.51
C GLY A 104 8.39 -1.82 12.38
N PRO A 105 8.21 -0.98 13.39
CA PRO A 105 7.00 -0.97 14.21
C PRO A 105 5.75 -0.76 13.35
N LYS A 106 4.63 -1.41 13.68
CA LYS A 106 3.34 -1.18 13.00
C LYS A 106 2.90 0.29 13.04
N SER A 107 3.34 1.04 14.07
CA SER A 107 3.13 2.49 14.18
C SER A 107 3.82 3.28 13.06
N TRP A 108 4.96 2.84 12.54
CA TRP A 108 5.65 3.48 11.41
C TRP A 108 4.77 3.46 10.15
N VAL A 109 4.25 2.28 9.79
CA VAL A 109 3.32 2.11 8.67
C VAL A 109 2.05 2.92 8.87
N LYS A 110 1.53 2.96 10.11
CA LYS A 110 0.36 3.76 10.46
C LYS A 110 0.62 5.26 10.31
N MET A 111 1.79 5.77 10.71
CA MET A 111 2.14 7.17 10.54
C MET A 111 2.25 7.58 9.06
N ILE A 112 2.85 6.74 8.21
CA ILE A 112 2.88 6.97 6.76
C ILE A 112 1.47 6.91 6.15
N SER A 113 0.65 5.95 6.57
CA SER A 113 -0.76 5.87 6.14
C SER A 113 -1.55 7.10 6.57
N ASP A 114 -1.36 7.58 7.80
CA ASP A 114 -2.03 8.77 8.31
C ASP A 114 -1.58 10.02 7.54
N TYR A 115 -0.30 10.12 7.17
CA TYR A 115 0.20 11.20 6.30
C TYR A 115 -0.56 11.25 4.97
N PHE A 116 -0.70 10.12 4.28
CA PHE A 116 -1.46 10.07 3.03
C PHE A 116 -2.94 10.42 3.26
N ASN A 117 -3.55 9.93 4.34
CA ASN A 117 -4.93 10.26 4.67
C ASN A 117 -5.11 11.77 4.91
N THR A 118 -4.18 12.41 5.62
CA THR A 118 -4.18 13.87 5.85
C THR A 118 -4.04 14.62 4.53
N LYS A 119 -3.16 14.19 3.63
CA LYS A 119 -2.98 14.85 2.31
C LYS A 119 -4.18 14.70 1.38
N LEU A 120 -4.95 13.63 1.54
CA LEU A 120 -6.16 13.38 0.76
C LEU A 120 -7.42 13.93 1.44
N GLU A 121 -7.31 14.41 2.67
CA GLU A 121 -8.45 14.75 3.55
C GLU A 121 -9.49 13.61 3.58
N TYR A 122 -9.01 12.36 3.63
CA TYR A 122 -9.83 11.16 3.49
C TYR A 122 -9.14 9.93 4.09
N GLU A 123 -9.86 9.13 4.88
CA GLU A 123 -9.37 7.84 5.38
C GLU A 123 -9.38 6.78 4.27
N LEU A 124 -8.32 6.77 3.45
CA LEU A 124 -8.25 5.90 2.28
C LEU A 124 -8.06 4.45 2.68
N PHE A 125 -7.05 4.18 3.53
CA PHE A 125 -6.63 2.83 3.88
C PHE A 125 -7.47 2.26 5.04
N ASP A 126 -8.30 1.27 4.72
CA ASP A 126 -9.18 0.59 5.68
C ASP A 126 -8.42 -0.37 6.60
N LYS A 127 -7.30 -0.93 6.12
CA LYS A 127 -6.57 -1.96 6.85
C LYS A 127 -5.08 -1.97 6.53
N ILE A 128 -4.28 -2.20 7.57
CA ILE A 128 -2.84 -2.47 7.48
C ILE A 128 -2.58 -3.89 7.95
N ILE A 129 -2.02 -4.70 7.06
CA ILE A 129 -1.53 -6.06 7.32
C ILE A 129 -0.01 -5.97 7.41
N ALA A 130 0.53 -6.12 8.63
CA ALA A 130 1.96 -5.95 8.89
C ALA A 130 2.78 -7.21 8.55
N ALA A 131 4.09 -7.15 8.79
CA ALA A 131 4.97 -8.32 8.70
C ALA A 131 4.49 -9.48 9.59
N PHE A 132 4.71 -10.71 9.14
CA PHE A 132 4.34 -11.90 9.93
C PHE A 132 5.14 -11.98 11.23
N LYS A 133 6.47 -11.99 11.14
CA LYS A 133 7.39 -12.04 12.28
C LYS A 133 8.49 -11.01 12.15
N VAL A 134 8.90 -10.46 13.29
CA VAL A 134 10.08 -9.59 13.43
C VAL A 134 10.86 -10.08 14.64
N ARG A 135 12.14 -10.43 14.44
CA ARG A 135 13.01 -11.00 15.50
C ARG A 135 12.31 -12.16 16.24
N ASP A 136 11.81 -13.12 15.47
CA ASP A 136 11.08 -14.32 15.91
C ASP A 136 9.75 -14.10 16.65
N LYS A 137 9.35 -12.86 16.89
CA LYS A 137 8.05 -12.53 17.48
C LYS A 137 7.01 -12.37 16.38
N ILE A 138 5.88 -13.07 16.51
CA ILE A 138 4.74 -12.91 15.60
C ILE A 138 4.13 -11.53 15.85
N ILE A 139 4.06 -10.73 14.78
CA ILE A 139 3.49 -9.38 14.80
C ILE A 139 2.06 -9.42 14.27
N GLU A 140 1.85 -10.03 13.11
CA GLU A 140 0.53 -10.15 12.48
C GLU A 140 0.01 -11.58 12.63
N MET A 141 -0.73 -11.83 13.72
CA MET A 141 -1.21 -13.17 14.12
C MET A 141 -2.10 -13.85 13.05
N CYS A 142 -2.73 -13.05 12.20
CA CYS A 142 -3.54 -13.57 11.10
C CYS A 142 -2.71 -13.96 9.87
N ARG A 143 -1.39 -13.81 9.86
CA ARG A 143 -0.48 -14.34 8.82
C ARG A 143 0.10 -15.69 9.23
N THR A 144 0.47 -16.49 8.25
CA THR A 144 1.08 -17.82 8.47
C THR A 144 2.50 -17.93 7.92
N SER A 145 2.95 -16.96 7.12
CA SER A 145 4.30 -16.93 6.56
C SER A 145 4.78 -15.51 6.28
N HIS A 146 6.09 -15.37 6.00
CA HIS A 146 6.69 -14.11 5.54
C HIS A 146 6.29 -13.75 4.10
N GLU A 147 5.87 -14.74 3.31
CA GLU A 147 5.33 -14.50 1.97
C GLU A 147 3.99 -13.78 2.07
N LYS A 148 3.71 -12.90 1.10
CA LYS A 148 2.38 -12.33 0.91
C LYS A 148 1.53 -13.34 0.15
N SER A 149 0.32 -13.65 0.63
CA SER A 149 -0.56 -14.63 -0.01
C SER A 149 -2.02 -14.20 0.05
N VAL A 150 -2.82 -14.66 -0.92
CA VAL A 150 -4.27 -14.39 -0.96
C VAL A 150 -4.96 -15.00 0.26
N SER A 151 -4.52 -16.17 0.71
CA SER A 151 -5.06 -16.83 1.91
C SER A 151 -4.82 -16.00 3.18
N ASP A 152 -3.61 -15.49 3.37
CA ASP A 152 -3.29 -14.59 4.51
C ASP A 152 -4.06 -13.27 4.41
N LEU A 153 -4.13 -12.68 3.21
CA LEU A 153 -4.91 -11.47 2.94
C LEU A 153 -6.37 -11.66 3.35
N ILE A 154 -7.03 -12.71 2.88
CA ILE A 154 -8.43 -13.04 3.22
C ILE A 154 -8.58 -13.30 4.72
N ARG A 155 -7.69 -14.10 5.31
CA ARG A 155 -7.77 -14.44 6.74
C ARG A 155 -7.61 -13.21 7.63
N CYS A 156 -6.72 -12.29 7.26
CA CYS A 156 -6.48 -11.04 7.96
C CYS A 156 -7.61 -10.04 7.80
N THR A 157 -8.21 -9.95 6.62
CA THR A 157 -9.17 -8.88 6.29
C THR A 157 -10.62 -9.29 6.43
N LYS A 158 -10.91 -10.60 6.40
CA LYS A 158 -12.26 -11.18 6.37
C LYS A 158 -13.06 -10.81 5.11
N ILE A 159 -12.40 -10.39 4.03
CA ILE A 159 -13.05 -10.23 2.73
C ILE A 159 -13.52 -11.60 2.19
N PRO A 160 -14.58 -11.67 1.39
CA PRO A 160 -15.06 -12.93 0.84
C PRO A 160 -14.09 -13.49 -0.21
N ASN A 161 -14.03 -14.82 -0.34
CA ASN A 161 -13.13 -15.50 -1.27
C ASN A 161 -13.33 -15.13 -2.74
N ASN A 162 -14.54 -14.66 -3.10
CA ASN A 162 -14.86 -14.24 -4.46
C ASN A 162 -14.46 -12.79 -4.78
N ALA A 163 -13.85 -12.05 -3.84
CA ALA A 163 -13.45 -10.67 -4.06
C ALA A 163 -12.46 -10.53 -5.22
N GLU A 164 -12.63 -9.48 -6.03
CA GLU A 164 -11.69 -9.04 -7.06
C GLU A 164 -10.62 -8.16 -6.43
N ILE A 165 -9.36 -8.59 -6.48
CA ILE A 165 -8.25 -7.93 -5.80
C ILE A 165 -7.32 -7.30 -6.83
N CYS A 166 -7.01 -6.02 -6.71
CA CYS A 166 -5.91 -5.38 -7.41
C CYS A 166 -4.72 -5.30 -6.45
N PHE A 167 -3.71 -6.15 -6.67
CA PHE A 167 -2.53 -6.22 -5.81
C PHE A 167 -1.35 -5.52 -6.47
N ILE A 168 -0.74 -4.57 -5.77
CA ILE A 168 0.33 -3.71 -6.27
C ILE A 168 1.53 -3.84 -5.34
N ASP A 169 2.64 -4.29 -5.89
CA ASP A 169 3.86 -4.58 -5.12
C ASP A 169 5.06 -4.41 -6.04
N ASP A 170 6.20 -4.00 -5.51
CA ASP A 170 7.43 -3.93 -6.29
C ASP A 170 8.14 -5.27 -6.40
N GLN A 171 7.89 -6.17 -5.44
CA GLN A 171 8.42 -7.52 -5.43
C GLN A 171 7.41 -8.50 -6.01
N PHE A 172 7.91 -9.58 -6.60
CA PHE A 172 7.05 -10.63 -7.11
C PHE A 172 6.73 -11.63 -5.99
N HIS A 173 5.44 -11.86 -5.77
CA HIS A 173 4.90 -12.74 -4.72
C HIS A 173 4.07 -13.85 -5.36
N PRO A 174 4.63 -15.07 -5.54
CA PRO A 174 3.94 -16.16 -6.23
C PRO A 174 2.59 -16.55 -5.60
N LEU A 175 2.46 -16.45 -4.28
CA LEU A 175 1.23 -16.81 -3.57
C LEU A 175 0.11 -15.75 -3.69
N MET A 176 0.40 -14.62 -4.35
CA MET A 176 -0.57 -13.61 -4.75
C MET A 176 -1.04 -13.78 -6.21
N GLU A 177 -0.42 -14.69 -6.98
CA GLU A 177 -0.83 -14.97 -8.36
C GLU A 177 -2.01 -15.94 -8.38
N GLN A 178 -3.23 -15.41 -8.23
CA GLN A 178 -4.49 -16.16 -8.22
C GLN A 178 -5.47 -15.58 -9.26
N ASP A 179 -6.46 -16.38 -9.67
CA ASP A 179 -7.42 -15.99 -10.73
C ASP A 179 -8.22 -14.72 -10.43
N ASN A 180 -8.49 -14.46 -9.15
CA ASN A 180 -9.22 -13.28 -8.67
C ASN A 180 -8.31 -12.07 -8.39
N VAL A 181 -7.01 -12.17 -8.69
CA VAL A 181 -6.03 -11.11 -8.47
C VAL A 181 -5.60 -10.49 -9.81
N TYR A 182 -5.87 -9.20 -9.96
CA TYR A 182 -5.21 -8.34 -10.93
C TYR A 182 -3.87 -7.91 -10.33
N TYR A 183 -2.80 -8.60 -10.70
CA TYR A 183 -1.46 -8.37 -10.19
C TYR A 183 -0.76 -7.25 -10.97
N ILE A 184 -0.21 -6.26 -10.26
CA ILE A 184 0.64 -5.20 -10.80
C ILE A 184 1.99 -5.28 -10.09
N ASN A 185 2.99 -5.87 -10.74
CA ASN A 185 4.37 -5.83 -10.27
C ASN A 185 5.02 -4.56 -10.84
N VAL A 186 5.27 -3.58 -9.99
CA VAL A 186 5.87 -2.31 -10.40
C VAL A 186 7.38 -2.36 -10.21
N LYS A 187 8.16 -1.67 -11.04
CA LYS A 187 9.58 -1.47 -10.72
C LYS A 187 9.75 -0.82 -9.33
N PRO A 188 10.68 -1.27 -8.48
CA PRO A 188 10.97 -0.67 -7.18
C PRO A 188 11.34 0.81 -7.30
N TYR A 189 10.71 1.64 -6.45
CA TYR A 189 11.02 3.07 -6.36
C TYR A 189 12.05 3.31 -5.26
N MET A 190 13.26 3.69 -5.66
CA MET A 190 14.34 4.07 -4.74
C MET A 190 14.74 5.51 -4.98
N PHE A 191 14.95 6.28 -3.92
CA PHE A 191 15.57 7.59 -3.93
C PHE A 191 16.46 7.71 -2.68
N THR A 192 17.57 8.44 -2.79
CA THR A 192 18.41 8.74 -1.63
C THR A 192 18.90 10.18 -1.67
N MET A 193 19.10 10.78 -0.50
CA MET A 193 19.61 12.14 -0.34
C MET A 193 20.79 12.17 0.64
N PRO A 194 21.89 12.91 0.36
CA PRO A 194 22.96 13.06 1.33
C PRO A 194 22.45 13.54 2.71
N PHE A 195 22.90 12.90 3.79
CA PHE A 195 22.42 13.23 5.15
C PHE A 195 22.66 14.70 5.53
N VAL A 196 23.77 15.28 5.06
CA VAL A 196 24.08 16.70 5.27
C VAL A 196 23.01 17.57 4.61
N GLU A 197 22.57 17.22 3.40
CA GLU A 197 21.52 17.94 2.67
C GLU A 197 20.17 17.82 3.37
N MET A 198 19.81 16.63 3.88
CA MET A 198 18.58 16.45 4.66
C MET A 198 18.58 17.31 5.92
N ALA A 199 19.69 17.30 6.67
CA ALA A 199 19.82 18.09 7.90
C ALA A 199 19.80 19.60 7.61
N ASP A 200 20.51 20.04 6.58
CA ASP A 200 20.57 21.43 6.15
C ASP A 200 19.18 21.96 5.75
N LYS A 201 18.47 21.24 4.88
CA LYS A 201 17.10 21.57 4.45
C LYS A 201 16.13 21.66 5.63
N TYR A 202 16.22 20.72 6.57
CA TYR A 202 15.33 20.69 7.72
C TYR A 202 15.62 21.86 8.67
N TYR A 203 16.89 22.14 8.95
CA TYR A 203 17.28 23.27 9.78
C TYR A 203 16.76 24.59 9.18
N ASP A 204 17.03 24.80 7.89
CA ASP A 204 16.64 26.04 7.20
C ASP A 204 15.13 26.24 7.16
N LYS A 205 14.37 25.15 7.08
CA LYS A 205 12.91 25.21 7.03
C LYS A 205 12.24 25.41 8.39
N TYR A 206 12.74 24.76 9.44
CA TYR A 206 12.02 24.60 10.71
C TYR A 206 12.74 25.18 11.94
N LEU A 207 14.05 25.42 11.87
CA LEU A 207 14.87 25.84 13.00
C LEU A 207 15.57 27.18 12.81
N ASN A 208 15.76 27.61 11.56
CA ASN A 208 16.37 28.89 11.25
C ASN A 208 15.46 30.03 11.72
N ASP A 209 15.84 30.64 12.83
CA ASP A 209 15.20 31.79 13.45
C ASP A 209 16.08 33.01 13.22
N ALA A 210 15.52 34.07 12.62
CA ALA A 210 16.29 35.25 12.19
C ALA A 210 16.98 35.99 13.35
N ASP A 211 16.55 35.77 14.60
CA ASP A 211 17.00 36.51 15.78
C ASP A 211 18.09 35.79 16.61
N LYS A 212 18.67 34.68 16.15
CA LYS A 212 19.72 33.91 16.86
C LYS A 212 21.07 33.91 16.14
N ASP A 213 22.13 33.52 16.85
CA ASP A 213 23.44 33.17 16.25
C ASP A 213 23.30 31.84 15.47
N THR A 214 22.66 31.94 14.30
CA THR A 214 22.15 30.83 13.49
C THR A 214 23.25 29.92 12.95
N ASP A 215 24.45 30.45 12.71
CA ASP A 215 25.53 29.70 12.05
C ASP A 215 26.14 28.63 12.95
N ASN A 216 26.31 28.90 14.25
CA ASN A 216 26.86 27.93 15.18
C ASN A 216 25.81 26.85 15.54
N ASP A 217 24.56 27.27 15.76
CA ASP A 217 23.44 26.36 16.04
C ASP A 217 23.17 25.42 14.86
N LYS A 218 23.21 25.93 13.63
CA LYS A 218 23.08 25.13 12.40
C LYS A 218 24.15 24.06 12.31
N LYS A 219 25.42 24.41 12.57
CA LYS A 219 26.53 23.45 12.56
C LYS A 219 26.37 22.37 13.62
N ILE A 220 25.95 22.75 14.83
CA ILE A 220 25.71 21.79 15.92
C ILE A 220 24.61 20.80 15.52
N PHE A 221 23.47 21.31 15.01
CA PHE A 221 22.37 20.48 14.56
C PHE A 221 22.77 19.52 13.44
N ILE A 222 23.37 20.04 12.36
CA ILE A 222 23.78 19.23 11.21
C ILE A 222 24.77 18.14 11.64
N ASN A 223 25.77 18.48 12.47
CA ASN A 223 26.74 17.51 12.96
C ASN A 223 26.08 16.40 13.79
N PHE A 224 25.14 16.75 14.68
CA PHE A 224 24.40 15.78 15.48
C PHE A 224 23.61 14.81 14.59
N ILE A 225 22.81 15.34 13.67
CA ILE A 225 21.95 14.53 12.79
C ILE A 225 22.80 13.62 11.91
N VAL A 226 23.80 14.17 11.22
CA VAL A 226 24.67 13.40 10.32
C VAL A 226 25.44 12.31 11.07
N HIS A 227 25.95 12.62 12.28
CA HIS A 227 26.60 11.62 13.11
C HIS A 227 25.65 10.48 13.47
N THR A 228 24.43 10.81 13.87
CA THR A 228 23.41 9.82 14.27
C THR A 228 22.99 8.93 13.10
N MET A 229 22.73 9.52 11.93
CA MET A 229 22.33 8.76 10.74
C MET A 229 23.43 7.83 10.23
N LYS A 230 24.72 8.22 10.34
CA LYS A 230 25.85 7.37 9.94
C LYS A 230 25.93 6.05 10.71
N ASN A 231 25.40 5.99 11.94
CA ASN A 231 25.37 4.76 12.74
C ASN A 231 24.49 3.64 12.14
N TYR A 232 23.63 3.97 11.17
CA TYR A 232 22.77 3.00 10.49
C TYR A 232 23.47 2.29 9.31
N ASN A 233 24.70 2.69 8.95
CA ASN A 233 25.45 2.12 7.82
C ASN A 233 24.68 2.13 6.48
N PHE A 234 23.78 3.10 6.29
CA PHE A 234 23.00 3.26 5.07
C PHE A 234 23.85 3.86 3.95
N ILE A 235 23.66 3.36 2.71
CA ILE A 235 24.43 3.78 1.55
C ILE A 235 23.57 4.71 0.67
N VAL A 236 23.96 5.98 0.60
CA VAL A 236 23.38 6.96 -0.31
C VAL A 236 23.86 6.68 -1.73
N ARG A 237 22.92 6.54 -2.67
CA ARG A 237 23.19 6.26 -4.09
C ARG A 237 22.44 7.27 -4.96
N PRO A 238 23.13 8.29 -5.51
CA PRO A 238 22.51 9.28 -6.36
C PRO A 238 21.79 8.62 -7.54
N LYS A 239 20.57 9.08 -7.80
CA LYS A 239 19.74 8.59 -8.91
C LYS A 239 19.89 9.51 -10.11
N SER A 240 20.20 8.95 -11.27
CA SER A 240 20.34 9.72 -12.50
C SER A 240 19.00 10.30 -12.98
N ASP A 241 19.02 11.38 -13.76
CA ASP A 241 17.82 11.98 -14.35
C ASP A 241 17.05 10.98 -15.23
N VAL A 242 17.76 10.07 -15.90
CA VAL A 242 17.17 9.00 -16.71
C VAL A 242 16.35 8.06 -15.83
N GLU A 243 16.91 7.62 -14.70
CA GLU A 243 16.21 6.75 -13.75
C GLU A 243 15.02 7.47 -13.11
N GLN A 244 15.17 8.74 -12.71
CA GLN A 244 14.06 9.54 -12.16
C GLN A 244 12.92 9.71 -13.17
N ASN A 245 13.24 9.93 -14.44
CA ASN A 245 12.24 10.02 -15.50
C ASN A 245 11.58 8.67 -15.78
N ALA A 246 12.32 7.56 -15.66
CA ALA A 246 11.74 6.23 -15.75
C ALA A 246 10.70 5.99 -14.66
N ASP A 247 10.94 6.42 -13.41
CA ASP A 247 9.94 6.28 -12.33
C ASP A 247 8.64 7.03 -12.63
N LYS A 248 8.74 8.23 -13.22
CA LYS A 248 7.55 8.99 -13.65
C LYS A 248 6.73 8.22 -14.68
N VAL A 249 7.38 7.47 -15.57
CA VAL A 249 6.71 6.61 -16.56
C VAL A 249 6.06 5.42 -15.89
N VAL A 250 6.77 4.73 -14.99
CA VAL A 250 6.23 3.59 -14.22
C VAL A 250 4.99 4.01 -13.42
N SER A 251 5.02 5.17 -12.75
CA SER A 251 3.84 5.68 -12.03
C SER A 251 2.65 5.99 -12.94
N LYS A 252 2.89 6.49 -14.16
CA LYS A 252 1.81 6.67 -15.15
C LYS A 252 1.22 5.32 -15.58
N GLN A 253 2.07 4.31 -15.78
CA GLN A 253 1.62 2.96 -16.11
C GLN A 253 0.79 2.35 -14.97
N LEU A 254 1.24 2.50 -13.71
CA LEU A 254 0.47 2.07 -12.54
C LEU A 254 -0.96 2.65 -12.53
N LEU A 255 -1.10 3.95 -12.81
CA LEU A 255 -2.42 4.57 -12.93
C LEU A 255 -3.27 3.95 -14.06
N ILE A 256 -2.67 3.68 -15.23
CA ILE A 256 -3.36 3.01 -16.35
C ILE A 256 -3.85 1.60 -15.95
N HIS A 257 -3.04 0.85 -15.21
CA HIS A 257 -3.43 -0.48 -14.72
C HIS A 257 -4.59 -0.43 -13.72
N LEU A 258 -4.56 0.53 -12.79
CA LEU A 258 -5.66 0.81 -11.88
C LEU A 258 -6.94 1.17 -12.66
N GLU A 259 -6.86 2.05 -13.64
CA GLU A 259 -8.00 2.35 -14.52
C GLU A 259 -8.55 1.10 -15.21
N ASN A 260 -7.68 0.23 -15.71
CA ASN A 260 -8.08 -1.01 -16.37
C ASN A 260 -8.76 -1.99 -15.41
N PHE A 261 -8.27 -2.12 -14.18
CA PHE A 261 -8.91 -2.92 -13.14
C PHE A 261 -10.35 -2.47 -12.88
N PHE A 262 -10.58 -1.16 -12.75
CA PHE A 262 -11.94 -0.65 -12.52
C PHE A 262 -12.82 -0.66 -13.79
N LYS A 263 -12.24 -0.51 -15.00
CA LYS A 263 -12.97 -0.61 -16.28
C LYS A 263 -13.48 -2.01 -16.58
N LYS A 264 -12.80 -3.08 -16.13
CA LYS A 264 -13.22 -4.48 -16.35
C LYS A 264 -14.61 -4.82 -15.78
N GLY A 265 -15.19 -4.00 -14.90
CA GLY A 265 -16.57 -4.14 -14.42
C GLY A 265 -17.64 -3.41 -15.24
N ARG A 266 -17.27 -2.68 -16.31
CA ARG A 266 -18.19 -1.85 -17.13
C ARG A 266 -18.69 -2.54 -18.41
N THR A 267 -18.61 -3.86 -18.55
CA THR A 267 -19.25 -4.53 -19.68
C THR A 267 -20.78 -4.49 -19.54
N ASN A 268 -21.37 -3.38 -19.97
CA ASN A 268 -22.74 -3.35 -20.43
C ASN A 268 -22.89 -4.47 -21.47
N ASN A 269 -23.90 -5.31 -21.27
CA ASN A 269 -24.33 -6.35 -22.18
C ASN A 269 -24.36 -5.84 -23.63
N THR A 270 -23.34 -6.17 -24.41
CA THR A 270 -23.52 -6.42 -25.83
C THR A 270 -23.09 -7.86 -26.06
N ARG A 271 -24.06 -8.77 -25.98
CA ARG A 271 -23.94 -10.10 -26.58
C ARG A 271 -23.68 -9.89 -28.08
N LYS A 272 -22.42 -9.79 -28.48
CA LYS A 272 -22.06 -10.10 -29.87
C LYS A 272 -22.26 -11.59 -30.02
N ASN A 273 -23.28 -11.97 -30.79
CA ASN A 273 -23.48 -13.34 -31.26
C ASN A 273 -22.15 -13.83 -31.87
N LYS A 274 -21.43 -14.69 -31.15
CA LYS A 274 -20.26 -15.36 -31.68
C LYS A 274 -20.73 -16.48 -32.60
N SER A 275 -20.55 -16.30 -33.91
CA SER A 275 -20.45 -17.44 -34.80
C SER A 275 -19.28 -18.32 -34.32
N GLN A 276 -19.52 -19.62 -34.23
CA GLN A 276 -18.53 -20.59 -33.79
C GLN A 276 -17.35 -20.62 -34.76
N ILE A 277 -16.17 -20.23 -34.28
CA ILE A 277 -14.91 -20.59 -34.94
C ILE A 277 -14.01 -21.26 -33.89
N LYS A 278 -13.53 -22.44 -34.26
CA LYS A 278 -12.78 -23.40 -33.44
C LYS A 278 -11.37 -22.89 -33.08
N SER A 279 -10.84 -23.52 -32.03
CA SER A 279 -9.64 -23.29 -31.23
C SER A 279 -8.34 -22.81 -31.91
N LYS A 280 -7.54 -22.07 -31.14
CA LYS A 280 -6.14 -22.42 -30.80
C LYS A 280 -5.68 -21.64 -29.55
N THR A 281 -5.02 -22.38 -28.67
CA THR A 281 -4.51 -21.99 -27.34
C THR A 281 -3.30 -21.06 -27.46
N THR A 282 -3.26 -20.00 -26.64
CA THR A 282 -2.01 -19.25 -26.38
C THR A 282 -1.93 -18.90 -24.89
N ARG A 283 -0.83 -19.31 -24.26
CA ARG A 283 -0.50 -19.05 -22.85
C ARG A 283 -0.48 -17.54 -22.56
N LYS A 284 -1.08 -17.13 -21.43
CA LYS A 284 -0.95 -15.78 -20.87
C LYS A 284 0.52 -15.51 -20.53
N ARG A 285 1.02 -14.35 -20.93
CA ARG A 285 2.33 -13.79 -20.57
C ARG A 285 2.15 -12.84 -19.39
N ASN A 286 3.01 -12.96 -18.39
CA ASN A 286 3.16 -12.01 -17.29
C ASN A 286 3.53 -10.63 -17.84
N MET A 287 3.04 -9.58 -17.17
CA MET A 287 3.25 -8.20 -17.59
C MET A 287 4.02 -7.49 -16.48
N PHE A 288 5.31 -7.32 -16.73
CA PHE A 288 6.23 -6.54 -15.91
C PHE A 288 6.18 -5.08 -16.39
N ILE A 289 6.12 -4.13 -15.47
CA ILE A 289 6.13 -2.69 -15.77
C ILE A 289 7.10 -1.91 -14.87
#